data_AF-A0A502KUR0-F1
#
_entry.id   AF-A0A502KUR0-F1
#
_cell.length_a   1.000
_cell.length_b   1.000
_cell.length_c   1.000
_cell.angle_alpha   90.00
_cell.angle_beta   90.00
_cell.angle_gamma   90.00
#
_symmetry.space_group_name_H-M   'P 1'
#
loop_
_entity.id
_entity.type
_entity.pdbx_description
1 polymer ?
#
loop_
_entity_poly.entity_id
_entity_poly.type
_entity_poly.pdbx_seq_one_letter_code
_entity_poly.pdbx_strand_id
1 'polypeptide(L)'
;MSTNKIATSAVRAGINTDEHHGAVVAPIHLSSTYSLKGFNEKREFDYSRTGNPTRATFAEVIAELEQGAVGIVTSTGMAAVHLICQLLSMDDTVVIPHDCYGGSYRLFTHLAKRGQFKLIVVDQNDSAALTKALANNPKLVLVETPSNPLLRIVDIAEVTKACHEAGALVAVDNTFLSPALQQPLLLGADIVFHSTTKYINGHSDVVGGVLVTKDKALGEELAWWANCIGITGSAFDSFLALRGLKTLPVRMKQHQENAEKVAAFLKNHSAISSVYFPGFEDHPGHDIAKQQQAGFGSMLSFEINGGVEAVKKLFANLKLFTLAQSLGGVESLISHPSTMTHAGMEIEAQLEAGITQSLVRISVGIEDIDDIIADLNHGLAVSQQQ
;
A
#
# COMPACT_ATOMS: atom_id res chain seq x y z
N MET A 1 16.17 11.21 24.83
CA MET A 1 15.02 11.93 24.22
C MET A 1 14.00 10.86 23.85
N SER A 2 12.72 11.05 24.17
CA SER A 2 11.69 10.04 23.90
C SER A 2 11.65 9.69 22.42
N THR A 3 11.41 8.43 22.07
CA THR A 3 11.00 8.05 20.71
C THR A 3 9.82 8.92 20.32
N ASN A 4 9.97 9.75 19.28
CA ASN A 4 8.91 10.63 18.82
C ASN A 4 7.69 9.78 18.45
N LYS A 5 6.50 10.20 18.87
CA LYS A 5 5.26 9.56 18.44
C LYS A 5 5.10 9.78 16.93
N ILE A 6 4.59 8.77 16.21
CA ILE A 6 4.33 8.82 14.75
C ILE A 6 3.66 10.13 14.34
N ALA A 7 2.66 10.57 15.10
CA ALA A 7 1.95 11.81 14.81
C ALA A 7 2.86 13.05 14.84
N THR A 8 3.77 13.13 15.81
CA THR A 8 4.74 14.22 15.90
C THR A 8 5.72 14.18 14.73
N SER A 9 6.29 13.01 14.42
CA SER A 9 7.23 12.84 13.31
C SER A 9 6.59 13.20 11.97
N ALA A 10 5.36 12.73 11.71
CA ALA A 10 4.62 13.06 10.49
C ALA A 10 4.31 14.56 10.36
N VAL A 11 3.88 15.24 11.44
CA VAL A 11 3.56 16.68 11.42
C VAL A 11 4.82 17.53 11.27
N ARG A 12 5.93 17.13 11.89
CA ARG A 12 7.21 17.87 11.87
C ARG A 12 8.08 17.56 10.64
N ALA A 13 7.63 16.65 9.78
CA ALA A 13 8.29 16.25 8.54
C ALA A 13 8.66 17.45 7.65
N GLY A 14 9.96 17.74 7.55
CA GLY A 14 10.49 18.88 6.78
C GLY A 14 10.13 20.25 7.35
N ILE A 15 9.80 20.35 8.64
CA ILE A 15 9.49 21.62 9.31
C ILE A 15 10.75 22.21 9.94
N ASN A 16 11.05 23.46 9.60
CA ASN A 16 12.19 24.22 10.11
C ASN A 16 13.55 23.56 9.80
N THR A 17 13.68 23.00 8.60
CA THR A 17 14.90 22.33 8.09
C THR A 17 15.62 23.14 7.02
N ASP A 18 15.11 24.31 6.61
CA ASP A 18 15.78 25.20 5.67
C ASP A 18 16.87 26.02 6.36
N GLU A 19 18.12 25.60 6.20
CA GLU A 19 19.28 26.27 6.77
C GLU A 19 19.63 27.59 6.07
N HIS A 20 19.14 27.83 4.85
CA HIS A 20 19.52 29.02 4.08
C HIS A 20 18.67 30.24 4.42
N HIS A 21 17.35 30.08 4.51
CA HIS A 21 16.43 31.20 4.81
C HIS A 21 15.60 31.01 6.09
N GLY A 22 15.69 29.86 6.76
CA GLY A 22 14.88 29.58 7.94
C GLY A 22 13.40 29.37 7.63
N ALA A 23 13.06 28.93 6.42
CA ALA A 23 11.67 28.64 6.07
C ALA A 23 11.07 27.57 6.99
N VAL A 24 9.86 27.84 7.52
CA VAL A 24 9.15 26.90 8.39
C VAL A 24 8.79 25.63 7.63
N VAL A 25 8.40 25.72 6.35
CA VAL A 25 8.16 24.56 5.49
C VAL A 25 9.34 24.44 4.53
N ALA A 26 9.90 23.24 4.39
CA ALA A 26 11.00 22.97 3.47
C ALA A 26 10.68 23.46 2.03
N PRO A 27 11.62 24.16 1.36
CA PRO A 27 11.47 24.59 -0.02
C PRO A 27 11.32 23.43 -1.01
N ILE A 28 10.75 23.75 -2.18
CA ILE A 28 10.66 22.82 -3.31
C ILE A 28 11.88 23.02 -4.21
N HIS A 29 12.78 22.04 -4.23
CA HIS A 29 13.98 22.07 -5.06
C HIS A 29 13.72 21.37 -6.39
N LEU A 30 13.27 22.15 -7.39
CA LEU A 30 12.97 21.66 -8.74
C LEU A 30 14.20 21.53 -9.65
N SER A 31 15.37 22.04 -9.22
CA SER A 31 16.57 22.03 -10.04
C SER A 31 16.96 20.61 -10.46
N SER A 32 17.33 20.45 -11.73
CA SER A 32 17.83 19.18 -12.27
C SER A 32 19.27 18.91 -11.86
N THR A 33 20.09 19.96 -11.68
CA THR A 33 21.52 19.84 -11.37
C THR A 33 21.94 20.84 -10.30
N TYR A 34 23.03 20.53 -9.60
CA TYR A 34 23.60 21.30 -8.52
C TYR A 34 25.10 21.52 -8.77
N SER A 35 25.59 22.73 -8.48
CA SER A 35 27.01 23.08 -8.67
C SER A 35 27.93 22.25 -7.77
N LEU A 36 29.08 21.83 -8.30
CA LEU A 36 30.17 21.27 -7.50
C LEU A 36 30.85 22.36 -6.65
N LYS A 37 31.63 21.98 -5.62
CA LYS A 37 32.47 22.92 -4.86
C LYS A 37 33.73 23.32 -5.64
N GLY A 38 34.18 22.45 -6.53
CA GLY A 38 35.38 22.56 -7.35
C GLY A 38 35.47 21.39 -8.32
N PHE A 39 36.56 21.29 -9.07
CA PHE A 39 36.80 20.17 -9.99
C PHE A 39 36.83 18.84 -9.21
N ASN A 40 35.91 17.93 -9.52
CA ASN A 40 35.74 16.62 -8.86
C ASN A 40 35.37 16.68 -7.36
N GLU A 41 34.78 17.79 -6.89
CA GLU A 41 34.32 17.93 -5.49
C GLU A 41 32.80 18.04 -5.41
N LYS A 42 32.12 16.90 -5.24
CA LYS A 42 30.66 16.85 -5.13
C LYS A 42 30.13 17.52 -3.86
N ARG A 43 28.98 18.17 -4.00
CA ARG A 43 28.11 18.47 -2.86
C ARG A 43 27.28 17.22 -2.53
N GLU A 44 26.45 17.32 -1.50
CA GLU A 44 25.49 16.27 -1.15
C GLU A 44 24.59 15.88 -2.33
N PHE A 45 24.12 16.89 -3.08
CA PHE A 45 23.38 16.72 -4.32
C PHE A 45 24.18 17.22 -5.51
N ASP A 46 24.14 16.48 -6.63
CA ASP A 46 24.77 16.82 -7.91
C ASP A 46 23.76 16.77 -9.07
N TYR A 47 22.91 15.74 -9.12
CA TYR A 47 21.90 15.54 -10.15
C TYR A 47 20.60 14.93 -9.60
N SER A 48 19.46 15.52 -9.97
CA SER A 48 18.14 15.28 -9.36
C SER A 48 17.60 13.85 -9.54
N ARG A 49 18.04 13.11 -10.57
CA ARG A 49 17.71 11.67 -10.71
C ARG A 49 18.41 10.82 -9.64
N THR A 50 19.62 11.20 -9.25
CA THR A 50 20.42 10.48 -8.24
C THR A 50 19.97 10.87 -6.84
N GLY A 51 19.89 12.17 -6.57
CA GLY A 51 19.43 12.70 -5.28
C GLY A 51 18.81 14.09 -5.44
N ASN A 52 17.78 14.38 -4.65
CA ASN A 52 17.08 15.66 -4.66
C ASN A 52 16.69 16.04 -3.22
N PRO A 53 16.94 17.27 -2.72
CA PRO A 53 16.68 17.63 -1.32
C PRO A 53 15.22 17.43 -0.88
N THR A 54 14.26 17.82 -1.73
CA THR A 54 12.83 17.69 -1.41
C THR A 54 12.41 16.22 -1.36
N ARG A 55 12.91 15.41 -2.30
CA ARG A 55 12.64 13.95 -2.31
C ARG A 55 13.34 13.24 -1.15
N ALA A 56 14.56 13.64 -0.80
CA ALA A 56 15.32 13.10 0.31
C ALA A 56 14.61 13.33 1.65
N THR A 57 14.13 14.56 1.89
CA THR A 57 13.35 14.89 3.09
C THR A 57 12.12 13.97 3.23
N PHE A 58 11.39 13.74 2.13
CA PHE A 58 10.24 12.83 2.16
C PHE A 58 10.66 11.37 2.43
N ALA A 59 11.71 10.90 1.76
CA ALA A 59 12.23 9.54 1.93
C ALA A 59 12.70 9.26 3.37
N GLU A 60 13.42 10.21 3.98
CA GLU A 60 13.93 10.12 5.35
C GLU A 60 12.80 10.02 6.38
N VAL A 61 11.77 10.84 6.23
CA VAL A 61 10.62 10.81 7.14
C VAL A 61 9.87 9.48 7.02
N ILE A 62 9.66 8.97 5.80
CA ILE A 62 9.02 7.66 5.63
C ILE A 62 9.88 6.55 6.24
N ALA A 63 11.21 6.62 6.09
CA ALA A 63 12.12 5.66 6.72
C ALA A 63 12.04 5.72 8.26
N GLU A 64 11.96 6.92 8.85
CA GLU A 64 11.73 7.10 10.29
C GLU A 64 10.40 6.50 10.72
N LEU A 65 9.31 6.78 9.99
CA LEU A 65 7.98 6.27 10.32
C LEU A 65 7.90 4.75 10.21
N GLU A 66 8.62 4.12 9.27
CA GLU A 66 8.71 2.67 9.12
C GLU A 66 9.77 2.00 10.01
N GLN A 67 10.57 2.78 10.76
CA GLN A 67 11.68 2.26 11.57
C GLN A 67 12.73 1.51 10.76
N GLY A 68 13.04 2.04 9.56
CA GLY A 68 14.03 1.52 8.63
C GLY A 68 15.25 2.43 8.44
N ALA A 69 16.20 1.96 7.66
CA ALA A 69 17.49 2.61 7.46
C ALA A 69 17.53 3.54 6.23
N VAL A 70 16.95 3.12 5.11
CA VAL A 70 17.03 3.85 3.83
C VAL A 70 15.66 3.89 3.16
N GLY A 71 15.18 5.09 2.86
CA GLY A 71 13.97 5.31 2.06
C GLY A 71 14.31 5.66 0.60
N ILE A 72 13.57 5.10 -0.35
CA ILE A 72 13.73 5.37 -1.79
C ILE A 72 12.38 5.68 -2.40
N VAL A 73 12.22 6.91 -2.90
CA VAL A 73 10.98 7.39 -3.51
C VAL A 73 11.01 7.18 -5.02
N THR A 74 9.97 6.52 -5.54
CA THR A 74 9.80 6.15 -6.94
C THR A 74 8.60 6.87 -7.56
N SER A 75 8.52 6.88 -8.89
CA SER A 75 7.47 7.56 -9.65
C SER A 75 6.08 6.96 -9.46
N THR A 76 5.96 5.71 -9.06
CA THR A 76 4.69 5.02 -8.78
C THR A 76 4.90 3.88 -7.78
N GLY A 77 3.84 3.39 -7.13
CA GLY A 77 3.93 2.17 -6.31
C GLY A 77 4.46 0.98 -7.12
N MET A 78 4.04 0.82 -8.37
CA MET A 78 4.55 -0.22 -9.26
C MET A 78 6.03 -0.06 -9.61
N ALA A 79 6.56 1.16 -9.63
CA ALA A 79 7.98 1.41 -9.80
C ALA A 79 8.77 0.97 -8.56
N ALA A 80 8.20 1.04 -7.35
CA ALA A 80 8.81 0.44 -6.15
C ALA A 80 8.85 -1.09 -6.25
N VAL A 81 7.76 -1.74 -6.69
CA VAL A 81 7.75 -3.19 -6.92
C VAL A 81 8.78 -3.59 -7.98
N HIS A 82 8.85 -2.85 -9.09
CA HIS A 82 9.83 -3.10 -10.15
C HIS A 82 11.28 -2.88 -9.70
N LEU A 83 11.50 -1.95 -8.75
CA LEU A 83 12.81 -1.74 -8.14
C LEU A 83 13.26 -2.94 -7.32
N ILE A 84 12.35 -3.53 -6.54
CA ILE A 84 12.63 -4.75 -5.76
C ILE A 84 13.03 -5.90 -6.70
N CYS A 85 12.42 -5.99 -7.89
CA CYS A 85 12.79 -7.00 -8.89
C CYS A 85 14.24 -6.88 -9.39
N GLN A 86 14.95 -5.76 -9.17
CA GLN A 86 16.35 -5.62 -9.56
C GLN A 86 17.32 -6.41 -8.65
N LEU A 87 16.82 -6.96 -7.53
CA LEU A 87 17.57 -7.89 -6.67
C LEU A 87 17.59 -9.33 -7.22
N LEU A 88 16.85 -9.58 -8.31
CA LEU A 88 16.61 -10.90 -8.85
C LEU A 88 17.43 -11.15 -10.12
N SER A 89 17.76 -12.42 -10.33
CA SER A 89 18.32 -12.98 -11.54
C SER A 89 17.36 -14.00 -12.16
N MET A 90 17.69 -14.44 -13.38
CA MET A 90 16.92 -15.46 -14.12
C MET A 90 16.83 -16.81 -13.39
N ASP A 91 17.75 -17.10 -12.47
CA ASP A 91 17.78 -18.37 -11.73
C ASP A 91 16.95 -18.32 -10.44
N ASP A 92 16.65 -17.11 -9.96
CA ASP A 92 15.94 -16.88 -8.70
C ASP A 92 14.45 -17.22 -8.79
N THR A 93 13.88 -17.59 -7.64
CA THR A 93 12.45 -17.82 -7.48
C THR A 93 11.83 -16.74 -6.60
N VAL A 94 10.70 -16.20 -7.03
CA VAL A 94 9.87 -15.26 -6.26
C VAL A 94 8.59 -15.94 -5.83
N VAL A 95 8.20 -15.76 -4.58
CA VAL A 95 6.87 -16.14 -4.07
C VAL A 95 6.02 -14.88 -3.90
N ILE A 96 4.79 -14.89 -4.43
CA ILE A 96 3.82 -13.81 -4.24
C ILE A 96 2.49 -14.37 -3.70
N PRO A 97 1.67 -13.56 -3.01
CA PRO A 97 0.36 -14.02 -2.58
C PRO A 97 -0.60 -14.09 -3.78
N HIS A 98 -1.46 -15.11 -3.78
CA HIS A 98 -2.48 -15.32 -4.82
C HIS A 98 -3.50 -14.19 -4.93
N ASP A 99 -3.68 -13.41 -3.86
CA ASP A 99 -4.64 -12.33 -3.71
C ASP A 99 -3.95 -10.96 -3.54
N CYS A 100 -2.70 -10.80 -3.99
CA CYS A 100 -2.10 -9.47 -4.10
C CYS A 100 -2.84 -8.60 -5.11
N TYR A 101 -2.62 -7.29 -5.02
CA TYR A 101 -3.10 -6.31 -5.99
C TYR A 101 -2.86 -6.79 -7.43
N GLY A 102 -3.91 -6.74 -8.25
CA GLY A 102 -3.86 -7.19 -9.64
C GLY A 102 -2.76 -6.55 -10.51
N GLY A 103 -2.30 -5.33 -10.18
CA GLY A 103 -1.14 -4.73 -10.83
C GLY A 103 0.19 -5.40 -10.47
N SER A 104 0.36 -5.79 -9.20
CA SER A 104 1.49 -6.60 -8.72
C SER A 104 1.48 -7.97 -9.39
N TYR A 105 0.35 -8.68 -9.33
CA TYR A 105 0.16 -9.97 -10.00
C TYR A 105 0.53 -9.90 -11.48
N ARG A 106 -0.01 -8.89 -12.19
CA ARG A 106 0.30 -8.67 -13.61
C ARG A 106 1.80 -8.44 -13.84
N LEU A 107 2.47 -7.61 -13.04
CA LEU A 107 3.89 -7.35 -13.20
C LEU A 107 4.72 -8.64 -13.05
N PHE A 108 4.54 -9.36 -11.93
CA PHE A 108 5.32 -10.58 -11.65
C PHE A 108 5.08 -11.68 -12.69
N THR A 109 3.83 -11.94 -13.04
CA THR A 109 3.51 -12.99 -14.04
C THR A 109 4.08 -12.67 -15.42
N HIS A 110 4.07 -11.41 -15.85
CA HIS A 110 4.59 -11.03 -17.17
C HIS A 110 6.12 -10.99 -17.19
N LEU A 111 6.78 -10.60 -16.10
CA LEU A 111 8.24 -10.71 -15.98
C LEU A 111 8.70 -12.18 -15.96
N ALA A 112 7.98 -13.05 -15.24
CA ALA A 112 8.25 -14.48 -15.23
C ALA A 112 8.06 -15.12 -16.61
N LYS A 113 6.98 -14.77 -17.34
CA LYS A 113 6.77 -15.20 -18.74
C LYS A 113 7.89 -14.77 -19.69
N ARG A 114 8.56 -13.65 -19.38
CA ARG A 114 9.74 -13.16 -20.11
C ARG A 114 11.06 -13.78 -19.63
N GLY A 115 11.01 -14.77 -18.73
CA GLY A 115 12.19 -15.47 -18.21
C GLY A 115 13.07 -14.63 -17.29
N GLN A 116 12.52 -13.59 -16.66
CA GLN A 116 13.31 -12.73 -15.76
C GLN A 116 13.60 -13.39 -14.40
N PHE A 117 12.74 -14.32 -13.97
CA PHE A 117 12.85 -15.14 -12.76
C PHE A 117 11.76 -16.23 -12.80
N LYS A 118 11.83 -17.20 -11.88
CA LYS A 118 10.76 -18.18 -11.62
C LYS A 118 9.74 -17.59 -10.65
N LEU A 119 8.47 -17.94 -10.82
CA LEU A 119 7.38 -17.42 -9.98
C LEU A 119 6.57 -18.55 -9.38
N ILE A 120 6.31 -18.45 -8.08
CA ILE A 120 5.35 -19.26 -7.35
C ILE A 120 4.28 -18.32 -6.79
N VAL A 121 3.02 -18.64 -7.06
CA VAL A 121 1.85 -17.94 -6.50
C VAL A 121 1.23 -18.85 -5.46
N VAL A 122 0.97 -18.33 -4.26
CA VAL A 122 0.52 -19.16 -3.13
C VAL A 122 -0.49 -18.44 -2.25
N ASP A 123 -1.41 -19.19 -1.64
CA ASP A 123 -2.14 -18.69 -0.47
C ASP A 123 -1.21 -18.75 0.75
N GLN A 124 -0.83 -17.57 1.26
CA GLN A 124 0.08 -17.47 2.40
C GLN A 124 -0.57 -17.85 3.73
N ASN A 125 -1.90 -17.99 3.78
CA ASN A 125 -2.61 -18.55 4.93
C ASN A 125 -2.73 -20.09 4.88
N ASP A 126 -2.36 -20.73 3.77
CA ASP A 126 -2.18 -22.19 3.69
C ASP A 126 -0.74 -22.56 4.05
N SER A 127 -0.52 -22.98 5.31
CA SER A 127 0.80 -23.34 5.82
C SER A 127 1.48 -24.46 5.02
N ALA A 128 0.70 -25.41 4.46
CA ALA A 128 1.26 -26.50 3.67
C ALA A 128 1.72 -26.01 2.29
N ALA A 129 0.92 -25.16 1.66
CA ALA A 129 1.27 -24.53 0.39
C ALA A 129 2.48 -23.60 0.54
N LEU A 130 2.52 -22.78 1.60
CA LEU A 130 3.66 -21.91 1.91
C LEU A 130 4.93 -22.72 2.17
N THR A 131 4.87 -23.78 2.99
CA THR A 131 6.02 -24.68 3.24
C THR A 131 6.55 -25.27 1.94
N LYS A 132 5.66 -25.73 1.06
CA LYS A 132 6.03 -26.27 -0.25
C LYS A 132 6.67 -25.21 -1.14
N ALA A 133 6.18 -23.96 -1.12
CA ALA A 133 6.76 -22.86 -1.86
C ALA A 133 8.19 -22.56 -1.37
N LEU A 134 8.38 -22.43 -0.05
CA LEU A 134 9.67 -22.15 0.58
C LEU A 134 10.72 -23.26 0.34
N ALA A 135 10.30 -24.52 0.17
CA ALA A 135 11.18 -25.62 -0.20
C ALA A 135 11.87 -25.45 -1.57
N ASN A 136 11.45 -24.47 -2.39
CA ASN A 136 12.10 -24.12 -3.65
C ASN A 136 13.23 -23.08 -3.49
N ASN A 137 13.63 -22.75 -2.25
CA ASN A 137 14.66 -21.77 -1.92
C ASN A 137 14.42 -20.41 -2.62
N PRO A 138 13.27 -19.76 -2.39
CA PRO A 138 12.99 -18.48 -3.03
C PRO A 138 13.99 -17.43 -2.59
N LYS A 139 14.33 -16.52 -3.50
CA LYS A 139 15.18 -15.36 -3.22
C LYS A 139 14.39 -14.26 -2.49
N LEU A 140 13.10 -14.15 -2.83
CA LEU A 140 12.20 -13.10 -2.37
C LEU A 140 10.80 -13.66 -2.15
N VAL A 141 10.18 -13.28 -1.04
CA VAL A 141 8.76 -13.48 -0.75
C VAL A 141 8.08 -12.12 -0.59
N LEU A 142 7.08 -11.85 -1.43
CA LEU A 142 6.21 -10.69 -1.30
C LEU A 142 5.07 -11.02 -0.33
N VAL A 143 4.73 -10.10 0.56
CA VAL A 143 3.54 -10.19 1.42
C VAL A 143 2.70 -8.93 1.22
N GLU A 144 1.39 -9.08 1.14
CA GLU A 144 0.43 -7.96 1.12
C GLU A 144 -0.63 -8.23 2.18
N THR A 145 -0.64 -7.44 3.26
CA THR A 145 -1.54 -7.67 4.40
C THR A 145 -1.96 -6.33 5.02
N PRO A 146 -3.26 -6.02 5.13
CA PRO A 146 -4.39 -6.76 4.59
C PRO A 146 -4.36 -6.82 3.05
N SER A 147 -4.81 -7.93 2.46
CA SER A 147 -4.81 -8.09 0.99
C SER A 147 -5.90 -7.25 0.29
N ASN A 148 -5.60 -6.78 -0.91
CA ASN A 148 -6.56 -6.10 -1.79
C ASN A 148 -7.21 -7.11 -2.76
N PRO A 149 -8.53 -7.36 -2.70
CA PRO A 149 -9.58 -6.55 -2.08
C PRO A 149 -10.30 -7.22 -0.89
N LEU A 150 -9.87 -8.40 -0.44
CA LEU A 150 -10.61 -9.24 0.53
C LEU A 150 -10.15 -9.10 1.98
N LEU A 151 -9.13 -8.29 2.23
CA LEU A 151 -8.65 -7.95 3.56
C LEU A 151 -8.18 -9.19 4.34
N ARG A 152 -7.65 -10.21 3.64
CA ARG A 152 -7.02 -11.36 4.31
C ARG A 152 -5.79 -10.88 5.08
N ILE A 153 -5.57 -11.47 6.25
CA ILE A 153 -4.47 -11.09 7.14
C ILE A 153 -3.45 -12.22 7.18
N VAL A 154 -2.22 -11.87 6.86
CA VAL A 154 -1.04 -12.73 7.02
C VAL A 154 -0.29 -12.29 8.27
N ASP A 155 0.16 -13.25 9.09
CA ASP A 155 1.07 -12.98 10.22
C ASP A 155 2.47 -12.70 9.66
N ILE A 156 2.88 -11.42 9.71
CA ILE A 156 4.15 -10.99 9.12
C ILE A 156 5.31 -11.62 9.88
N ALA A 157 5.24 -11.75 11.20
CA ALA A 157 6.34 -12.26 12.00
C ALA A 157 6.56 -13.76 11.76
N GLU A 158 5.47 -14.53 11.69
CA GLU A 158 5.54 -15.95 11.38
C GLU A 158 6.07 -16.22 9.97
N VAL A 159 5.51 -15.54 8.95
CA VAL A 159 5.94 -15.71 7.56
C VAL A 159 7.39 -15.27 7.39
N THR A 160 7.78 -14.14 7.98
CA THR A 160 9.17 -13.65 7.86
C THR A 160 10.16 -14.63 8.47
N LYS A 161 9.85 -15.16 9.65
CA LYS A 161 10.69 -16.19 10.28
C LYS A 161 10.88 -17.40 9.36
N ALA A 162 9.80 -17.94 8.79
CA ALA A 162 9.88 -19.08 7.89
C ALA A 162 10.67 -18.77 6.61
N CYS A 163 10.51 -17.56 6.06
CA CYS A 163 11.25 -17.10 4.88
C CYS A 163 12.75 -16.98 5.17
N HIS A 164 13.14 -16.41 6.30
CA HIS A 164 14.53 -16.27 6.71
C HIS A 164 15.19 -17.63 6.98
N GLU A 165 14.47 -18.60 7.55
CA GLU A 165 14.94 -19.98 7.68
C GLU A 165 15.23 -20.64 6.32
N ALA A 166 14.50 -20.24 5.27
CA ALA A 166 14.73 -20.66 3.88
C ALA A 166 15.74 -19.76 3.12
N GLY A 167 16.31 -18.73 3.75
CA GLY A 167 17.26 -17.79 3.16
C GLY A 167 16.65 -16.74 2.21
N ALA A 168 15.34 -16.52 2.27
CA ALA A 168 14.60 -15.59 1.42
C ALA A 168 14.48 -14.20 2.04
N LEU A 169 14.55 -13.14 1.23
CA LEU A 169 14.17 -11.79 1.65
C LEU A 169 12.64 -11.65 1.72
N VAL A 170 12.13 -10.83 2.63
CA VAL A 170 10.71 -10.50 2.73
C VAL A 170 10.44 -9.04 2.42
N ALA A 171 9.57 -8.81 1.42
CA ALA A 171 9.08 -7.49 1.06
C ALA A 171 7.57 -7.37 1.33
N VAL A 172 7.17 -6.42 2.17
CA VAL A 172 5.78 -6.22 2.56
C VAL A 172 5.19 -4.98 1.87
N ASP A 173 4.09 -5.16 1.14
CA ASP A 173 3.24 -4.05 0.69
C ASP A 173 2.37 -3.60 1.88
N ASN A 174 2.66 -2.41 2.41
CA ASN A 174 1.97 -1.84 3.56
C ASN A 174 1.02 -0.70 3.15
N THR A 175 0.64 -0.64 1.87
CA THR A 175 -0.18 0.43 1.30
C THR A 175 -1.53 0.59 2.01
N PHE A 176 -2.17 -0.50 2.44
CA PHE A 176 -3.54 -0.49 2.99
C PHE A 176 -3.64 0.11 4.39
N LEU A 177 -2.56 0.06 5.17
CA LEU A 177 -2.54 0.52 6.56
C LEU A 177 -1.64 1.74 6.76
N SER A 178 -0.68 1.96 5.86
CA SER A 178 0.38 2.96 5.97
C SER A 178 1.27 2.74 7.21
N PRO A 179 2.38 3.50 7.35
CA PRO A 179 3.22 3.43 8.54
C PRO A 179 2.48 3.85 9.83
N ALA A 180 1.29 4.48 9.71
CA ALA A 180 0.51 4.91 10.84
C ALA A 180 -0.16 3.76 11.61
N LEU A 181 -0.50 2.65 10.93
CA LEU A 181 -1.23 1.54 11.52
C LEU A 181 -0.47 0.21 11.52
N GLN A 182 0.58 0.05 10.72
CA GLN A 182 1.41 -1.15 10.73
C GLN A 182 2.86 -0.79 10.34
N GLN A 183 3.85 -1.43 10.98
CA GLN A 183 5.28 -1.21 10.73
C GLN A 183 5.98 -2.56 10.48
N PRO A 184 5.91 -3.11 9.25
CA PRO A 184 6.41 -4.46 8.95
C PRO A 184 7.88 -4.70 9.27
N LEU A 185 8.73 -3.66 9.22
CA LEU A 185 10.16 -3.77 9.57
C LEU A 185 10.41 -4.04 11.06
N LEU A 186 9.41 -3.82 11.93
CA LEU A 186 9.43 -4.23 13.34
C LEU A 186 8.97 -5.67 13.52
N LEU A 187 8.29 -6.24 12.53
CA LEU A 187 7.77 -7.61 12.52
C LEU A 187 8.72 -8.57 11.79
N GLY A 188 9.87 -8.09 11.32
CA GLY A 188 10.94 -8.91 10.75
C GLY A 188 11.20 -8.69 9.27
N ALA A 189 10.32 -7.98 8.54
CA ALA A 189 10.50 -7.76 7.10
C ALA A 189 11.83 -7.04 6.77
N ASP A 190 12.40 -7.37 5.61
CA ASP A 190 13.62 -6.75 5.10
C ASP A 190 13.32 -5.44 4.34
N ILE A 191 12.18 -5.43 3.65
CA ILE A 191 11.70 -4.31 2.84
C ILE A 191 10.22 -4.07 3.17
N VAL A 192 9.84 -2.82 3.33
CA VAL A 192 8.44 -2.38 3.29
C VAL A 192 8.29 -1.39 2.14
N PHE A 193 7.18 -1.44 1.42
CA PHE A 193 6.90 -0.48 0.36
C PHE A 193 5.44 -0.05 0.35
N HIS A 194 5.20 1.09 -0.31
CA HIS A 194 3.91 1.74 -0.38
C HIS A 194 3.68 2.31 -1.77
N SER A 195 2.41 2.26 -2.20
CA SER A 195 1.89 3.24 -3.14
C SER A 195 1.56 4.52 -2.37
N THR A 196 2.42 5.55 -2.49
CA THR A 196 2.18 6.84 -1.82
C THR A 196 0.97 7.57 -2.36
N THR A 197 0.48 7.16 -3.54
CA THR A 197 -0.80 7.54 -4.14
C THR A 197 -1.99 7.43 -3.18
N LYS A 198 -1.90 6.52 -2.19
CA LYS A 198 -3.01 6.16 -1.29
C LYS A 198 -2.96 7.00 -0.03
N TYR A 199 -3.03 6.38 1.15
CA TYR A 199 -3.13 7.09 2.43
C TYR A 199 -1.98 8.06 2.72
N ILE A 200 -0.75 7.76 2.29
CA ILE A 200 0.41 8.63 2.54
C ILE A 200 0.19 10.03 1.96
N ASN A 201 -0.12 10.13 0.66
CA ASN A 201 -0.54 11.40 0.07
C ASN A 201 -1.95 11.77 0.56
N GLY A 202 -2.93 10.90 0.35
CA GLY A 202 -4.28 11.02 0.89
C GLY A 202 -5.19 12.04 0.21
N HIS A 203 -4.77 12.67 -0.89
CA HIS A 203 -5.52 13.72 -1.56
C HIS A 203 -5.77 13.42 -3.05
N SER A 204 -5.50 12.18 -3.48
CA SER A 204 -5.80 11.68 -4.83
C SER A 204 -5.27 12.53 -6.00
N ASP A 205 -4.19 13.27 -5.76
CA ASP A 205 -3.56 14.20 -6.70
C ASP A 205 -2.09 13.90 -6.99
N VAL A 206 -1.55 12.80 -6.43
CA VAL A 206 -0.18 12.32 -6.65
C VAL A 206 -0.20 10.84 -6.99
N VAL A 207 0.56 10.43 -8.01
CA VAL A 207 0.95 9.02 -8.16
C VAL A 207 2.41 8.89 -7.74
N GLY A 208 2.70 7.95 -6.85
CA GLY A 208 4.05 7.77 -6.32
C GLY A 208 4.23 6.44 -5.61
N GLY A 209 5.47 6.09 -5.36
CA GLY A 209 5.86 4.95 -4.55
C GLY A 209 7.00 5.29 -3.61
N VAL A 210 7.15 4.52 -2.55
CA VAL A 210 8.30 4.57 -1.67
C VAL A 210 8.56 3.18 -1.14
N LEU A 211 9.84 2.80 -1.03
CA LEU A 211 10.25 1.63 -0.28
C LEU A 211 11.26 2.01 0.79
N VAL A 212 11.25 1.26 1.88
CA VAL A 212 12.16 1.41 3.02
C VAL A 212 12.79 0.06 3.31
N THR A 213 14.11 0.03 3.46
CA THR A 213 14.84 -1.19 3.85
C THR A 213 15.19 -1.19 5.33
N LYS A 214 15.22 -2.37 5.94
CA LYS A 214 15.71 -2.54 7.31
C LYS A 214 17.21 -2.32 7.38
N ASP A 215 17.96 -2.96 6.48
CA ASP A 215 19.40 -2.88 6.39
C ASP A 215 19.86 -1.75 5.44
N LYS A 216 20.98 -1.13 5.79
CA LYS A 216 21.53 0.00 5.05
C LYS A 216 22.14 -0.44 3.71
N ALA A 217 22.87 -1.56 3.68
CA ALA A 217 23.53 -2.03 2.46
C ALA A 217 22.52 -2.42 1.39
N LEU A 218 21.44 -3.12 1.77
CA LEU A 218 20.32 -3.41 0.87
C LEU A 218 19.68 -2.13 0.31
N GLY A 219 19.52 -1.13 1.17
CA GLY A 219 19.00 0.19 0.78
C GLY A 219 19.91 0.93 -0.20
N GLU A 220 21.22 0.92 0.02
CA GLU A 220 22.20 1.54 -0.89
C GLU A 220 22.22 0.85 -2.26
N GLU A 221 22.09 -0.48 -2.31
CA GLU A 221 21.97 -1.25 -3.55
C GLU A 221 20.70 -0.86 -4.34
N LEU A 222 19.54 -0.82 -3.68
CA LEU A 222 18.28 -0.42 -4.32
C LEU A 222 18.30 1.07 -4.73
N ALA A 223 18.94 1.95 -3.96
CA ALA A 223 19.09 3.36 -4.34
C ALA A 223 19.96 3.51 -5.61
N TRP A 224 21.03 2.72 -5.70
CA TRP A 224 21.85 2.63 -6.91
C TRP A 224 21.02 2.17 -8.11
N TRP A 225 20.24 1.10 -7.96
CA TRP A 225 19.34 0.62 -9.01
C TRP A 225 18.31 1.65 -9.42
N ALA A 226 17.65 2.33 -8.47
CA ALA A 226 16.65 3.35 -8.74
C ALA A 226 17.19 4.47 -9.64
N ASN A 227 18.44 4.88 -9.37
CA ASN A 227 19.17 5.82 -10.19
C ASN A 227 19.50 5.25 -11.57
N CYS A 228 19.99 4.01 -11.65
CA CYS A 228 20.38 3.33 -12.89
C CYS A 228 19.22 3.17 -13.87
N ILE A 229 18.06 2.73 -13.39
CA ILE A 229 16.87 2.53 -14.25
C ILE A 229 15.98 3.78 -14.36
N GLY A 230 16.32 4.86 -13.65
CA GLY A 230 15.70 6.18 -13.81
C GLY A 230 14.25 6.27 -13.33
N ILE A 231 13.89 5.54 -12.27
CA ILE A 231 12.50 5.45 -11.77
C ILE A 231 12.18 6.37 -10.59
N THR A 232 13.15 7.18 -10.15
CA THR A 232 12.99 8.05 -8.97
C THR A 232 11.85 9.05 -9.14
N GLY A 233 11.13 9.32 -8.05
CA GLY A 233 9.96 10.22 -8.07
C GLY A 233 10.30 11.70 -8.31
N SER A 234 9.28 12.47 -8.71
CA SER A 234 9.36 13.92 -8.88
C SER A 234 9.56 14.64 -7.55
N ALA A 235 10.34 15.73 -7.55
CA ALA A 235 10.50 16.60 -6.37
C ALA A 235 9.19 17.27 -5.98
N PHE A 236 8.38 17.68 -6.95
CA PHE A 236 7.08 18.31 -6.70
C PHE A 236 6.09 17.34 -6.07
N ASP A 237 6.00 16.12 -6.60
CA ASP A 237 5.13 15.06 -6.07
C ASP A 237 5.56 14.64 -4.66
N SER A 238 6.89 14.60 -4.42
CA SER A 238 7.43 14.35 -3.07
C SER A 238 7.04 15.44 -2.08
N PHE A 239 7.00 16.70 -2.50
CA PHE A 239 6.50 17.80 -1.68
C PHE A 239 5.00 17.65 -1.37
N LEU A 240 4.17 17.32 -2.36
CA LEU A 240 2.73 17.11 -2.15
C LEU A 240 2.46 15.92 -1.23
N ALA A 241 3.15 14.79 -1.44
CA ALA A 241 3.05 13.64 -0.55
C ALA A 241 3.51 13.97 0.87
N LEU A 242 4.60 14.74 1.03
CA LEU A 242 5.08 15.23 2.32
C LEU A 242 4.10 16.22 2.99
N ARG A 243 3.33 16.97 2.21
CA ARG A 243 2.24 17.83 2.70
C ARG A 243 1.07 16.98 3.20
N GLY A 244 0.66 15.98 2.42
CA GLY A 244 -0.39 15.03 2.80
C GLY A 244 -0.05 14.17 4.02
N LEU A 245 1.23 13.79 4.16
CA LEU A 245 1.74 13.00 5.28
C LEU A 245 1.50 13.70 6.63
N LYS A 246 1.58 15.02 6.67
CA LYS A 246 1.37 15.80 7.91
C LYS A 246 -0.04 15.62 8.50
N THR A 247 -1.03 15.27 7.68
CA THR A 247 -2.39 15.01 8.14
C THR A 247 -2.73 13.52 8.18
N LEU A 248 -1.78 12.62 7.86
CA LEU A 248 -1.99 11.17 7.93
C LEU A 248 -2.58 10.71 9.27
N PRO A 249 -2.06 11.10 10.45
CA PRO A 249 -2.60 10.62 11.72
C PRO A 249 -4.07 11.01 11.96
N VAL A 250 -4.43 12.26 11.62
CA VAL A 250 -5.81 12.75 11.82
C VAL A 250 -6.77 12.20 10.77
N ARG A 251 -6.32 12.02 9.53
CA ARG A 251 -7.10 11.36 8.47
C ARG A 251 -7.34 9.90 8.82
N MET A 252 -6.30 9.15 9.21
CA MET A 252 -6.44 7.74 9.57
C MET A 252 -7.36 7.53 10.77
N LYS A 253 -7.38 8.46 11.74
CA LYS A 253 -8.37 8.42 12.82
C LYS A 253 -9.79 8.50 12.27
N GLN A 254 -10.10 9.52 11.47
CA GLN A 254 -11.44 9.71 10.92
C GLN A 254 -11.86 8.58 9.98
N HIS A 255 -10.93 8.11 9.14
CA HIS A 255 -11.12 6.95 8.27
C HIS A 255 -11.54 5.70 9.05
N GLN A 256 -10.87 5.38 10.16
CA GLN A 256 -11.19 4.23 10.99
C GLN A 256 -12.57 4.38 11.66
N GLU A 257 -12.85 5.55 12.26
CA GLU A 257 -14.14 5.83 12.90
C GLU A 257 -15.31 5.66 11.90
N ASN A 258 -15.13 6.15 10.67
CA ASN A 258 -16.13 5.99 9.62
C ASN A 258 -16.25 4.53 9.17
N ALA A 259 -15.12 3.86 8.92
CA ALA A 259 -15.12 2.50 8.42
C ALA A 259 -15.74 1.49 9.39
N GLU A 260 -15.51 1.63 10.70
CA GLU A 260 -16.14 0.79 11.72
C GLU A 260 -17.67 0.89 11.67
N LYS A 261 -18.19 2.12 11.55
CA LYS A 261 -19.64 2.38 11.45
C LYS A 261 -20.22 1.87 10.13
N VAL A 262 -19.51 2.05 9.01
CA VAL A 262 -19.93 1.52 7.70
C VAL A 262 -19.93 -0.01 7.72
N ALA A 263 -18.88 -0.65 8.26
CA ALA A 263 -18.80 -2.10 8.37
C ALA A 263 -19.97 -2.65 9.21
N ALA A 264 -20.24 -2.05 10.37
CA ALA A 264 -21.37 -2.44 11.22
C ALA A 264 -22.73 -2.26 10.52
N PHE A 265 -22.92 -1.19 9.77
CA PHE A 265 -24.12 -0.98 8.95
C PHE A 265 -24.28 -2.07 7.89
N LEU A 266 -23.24 -2.34 7.10
CA LEU A 266 -23.26 -3.34 6.03
C LEU A 266 -23.50 -4.75 6.56
N LYS A 267 -22.88 -5.13 7.68
CA LYS A 267 -23.01 -6.46 8.30
C LYS A 267 -24.46 -6.80 8.67
N ASN A 268 -25.28 -5.77 8.94
CA ASN A 268 -26.69 -5.93 9.35
C ASN A 268 -27.70 -5.67 8.23
N HIS A 269 -27.24 -5.35 7.01
CA HIS A 269 -28.12 -4.97 5.91
C HIS A 269 -28.55 -6.19 5.06
N SER A 270 -29.85 -6.34 4.80
CA SER A 270 -30.42 -7.52 4.11
C SER A 270 -29.93 -7.73 2.67
N ALA A 271 -29.49 -6.66 2.00
CA ALA A 271 -28.88 -6.72 0.68
C ALA A 271 -27.46 -7.35 0.67
N ILE A 272 -26.85 -7.58 1.83
CA ILE A 272 -25.46 -8.01 1.96
C ILE A 272 -25.41 -9.46 2.41
N SER A 273 -24.60 -10.29 1.75
CA SER A 273 -24.38 -11.70 2.16
C SER A 273 -23.12 -11.88 3.00
N SER A 274 -22.10 -11.04 2.81
CA SER A 274 -20.84 -11.10 3.55
C SER A 274 -20.15 -9.75 3.56
N VAL A 275 -19.41 -9.45 4.61
CA VAL A 275 -18.57 -8.25 4.75
C VAL A 275 -17.18 -8.68 5.19
N TYR A 276 -16.16 -8.21 4.50
CA TYR A 276 -14.76 -8.44 4.80
C TYR A 276 -14.17 -7.19 5.45
N PHE A 277 -13.97 -7.27 6.76
CA PHE A 277 -13.37 -6.20 7.55
C PHE A 277 -12.60 -6.81 8.73
N PRO A 278 -11.28 -6.55 8.87
CA PRO A 278 -10.46 -7.16 9.94
C PRO A 278 -10.90 -6.80 11.36
N GLY A 279 -11.67 -5.71 11.52
CA GLY A 279 -12.16 -5.27 12.83
C GLY A 279 -13.29 -6.11 13.41
N PHE A 280 -13.89 -7.05 12.66
CA PHE A 280 -14.86 -7.97 13.24
C PHE A 280 -14.18 -9.15 13.95
N GLU A 281 -14.67 -9.52 15.13
CA GLU A 281 -14.14 -10.64 15.92
C GLU A 281 -14.25 -12.00 15.21
N ASP A 282 -15.21 -12.15 14.27
CA ASP A 282 -15.39 -13.35 13.46
C ASP A 282 -14.56 -13.34 12.15
N HIS A 283 -13.79 -12.28 11.90
CA HIS A 283 -12.84 -12.27 10.78
C HIS A 283 -11.70 -13.26 11.06
N PRO A 284 -11.36 -14.18 10.14
CA PRO A 284 -10.34 -15.21 10.38
C PRO A 284 -8.97 -14.67 10.80
N GLY A 285 -8.65 -13.45 10.36
CA GLY A 285 -7.42 -12.74 10.69
C GLY A 285 -7.51 -11.74 11.85
N HIS A 286 -8.61 -11.67 12.59
CA HIS A 286 -8.85 -10.62 13.60
C HIS A 286 -7.77 -10.57 14.67
N ASP A 287 -7.46 -11.70 15.29
CA ASP A 287 -6.49 -11.76 16.39
C ASP A 287 -5.08 -11.38 15.92
N ILE A 288 -4.68 -11.84 14.72
CA ILE A 288 -3.41 -11.44 14.10
C ILE A 288 -3.41 -9.93 13.83
N ALA A 289 -4.48 -9.39 13.24
CA ALA A 289 -4.60 -7.97 12.96
C ALA A 289 -4.47 -7.14 14.25
N LYS A 290 -5.19 -7.52 15.32
CA LYS A 290 -5.12 -6.86 16.62
C LYS A 290 -3.73 -6.92 17.26
N GLN A 291 -2.99 -8.01 17.03
CA GLN A 291 -1.63 -8.18 17.54
C GLN A 291 -0.61 -7.31 16.78
N GLN A 292 -0.70 -7.24 15.45
CA GLN A 292 0.35 -6.63 14.62
C GLN A 292 0.01 -5.24 14.06
N GLN A 293 -1.23 -4.75 14.24
CA GLN A 293 -1.71 -3.46 13.74
C GLN A 293 -2.13 -2.56 14.91
N ALA A 294 -1.96 -1.24 14.76
CA ALA A 294 -2.46 -0.25 15.71
C ALA A 294 -3.95 0.09 15.50
N GLY A 295 -4.57 -0.44 14.44
CA GLY A 295 -5.98 -0.35 14.12
C GLY A 295 -6.29 -0.96 12.75
N PHE A 296 -7.57 -1.19 12.46
CA PHE A 296 -8.00 -2.05 11.36
C PHE A 296 -8.08 -1.35 9.98
N GLY A 297 -7.77 -0.06 9.92
CA GLY A 297 -7.82 0.74 8.69
C GLY A 297 -9.24 1.08 8.25
N SER A 298 -9.39 1.44 6.97
CA SER A 298 -10.68 1.90 6.40
C SER A 298 -11.06 1.29 5.06
N MET A 299 -10.32 0.26 4.66
CA MET A 299 -10.67 -0.55 3.50
C MET A 299 -11.62 -1.65 3.95
N LEU A 300 -12.69 -1.85 3.17
CA LEU A 300 -13.60 -2.96 3.35
C LEU A 300 -14.18 -3.41 2.01
N SER A 301 -14.61 -4.65 1.96
CA SER A 301 -15.37 -5.18 0.82
C SER A 301 -16.56 -5.97 1.30
N PHE A 302 -17.53 -6.18 0.42
CA PHE A 302 -18.75 -6.92 0.73
C PHE A 302 -19.31 -7.59 -0.51
N GLU A 303 -20.07 -8.66 -0.27
CA GLU A 303 -20.83 -9.38 -1.29
C GLU A 303 -22.27 -8.93 -1.27
N ILE A 304 -22.79 -8.54 -2.45
CA ILE A 304 -24.18 -8.08 -2.60
C ILE A 304 -25.09 -9.19 -3.13
N ASN A 305 -26.25 -9.34 -2.50
CA ASN A 305 -27.32 -10.21 -2.97
C ASN A 305 -27.91 -9.65 -4.28
N GLY A 306 -28.26 -10.54 -5.21
CA GLY A 306 -28.78 -10.17 -6.54
C GLY A 306 -27.73 -10.06 -7.65
N GLY A 307 -26.46 -10.34 -7.35
CA GLY A 307 -25.39 -10.47 -8.34
C GLY A 307 -25.04 -9.15 -9.04
N VAL A 308 -24.48 -9.26 -10.25
CA VAL A 308 -23.98 -8.11 -11.04
C VAL A 308 -25.05 -7.05 -11.30
N GLU A 309 -26.31 -7.43 -11.47
CA GLU A 309 -27.39 -6.46 -11.69
C GLU A 309 -27.64 -5.60 -10.45
N ALA A 310 -27.56 -6.19 -9.25
CA ALA A 310 -27.60 -5.42 -8.00
C ALA A 310 -26.38 -4.50 -7.86
N VAL A 311 -25.18 -4.95 -8.23
CA VAL A 311 -23.97 -4.10 -8.26
C VAL A 311 -24.17 -2.87 -9.16
N LYS A 312 -24.68 -3.07 -10.38
CA LYS A 312 -24.96 -1.99 -11.33
C LYS A 312 -25.98 -1.00 -10.77
N LYS A 313 -27.08 -1.51 -10.21
CA LYS A 313 -28.13 -0.67 -9.60
C LYS A 313 -27.57 0.11 -8.41
N LEU A 314 -26.76 -0.51 -7.54
CA LEU A 314 -26.09 0.18 -6.43
C LEU A 314 -25.26 1.35 -6.96
N PHE A 315 -24.33 1.09 -7.89
CA PHE A 315 -23.40 2.12 -8.38
C PHE A 315 -24.11 3.28 -9.10
N ALA A 316 -25.21 3.00 -9.79
CA ALA A 316 -25.99 4.04 -10.47
C ALA A 316 -26.75 4.97 -9.50
N ASN A 317 -26.89 4.60 -8.23
CA ASN A 317 -27.73 5.30 -7.25
C ASN A 317 -26.96 5.85 -6.03
N LEU A 318 -25.63 5.76 -6.03
CA LEU A 318 -24.78 6.43 -5.04
C LEU A 318 -24.45 7.87 -5.51
N LYS A 319 -24.37 8.80 -4.57
CA LYS A 319 -24.04 10.20 -4.82
C LYS A 319 -22.71 10.63 -4.20
N LEU A 320 -22.35 10.05 -3.06
CA LEU A 320 -21.12 10.39 -2.33
C LEU A 320 -19.98 9.47 -2.74
N PHE A 321 -20.26 8.18 -2.85
CA PHE A 321 -19.26 7.22 -3.31
C PHE A 321 -18.99 7.39 -4.79
N THR A 322 -17.80 7.88 -5.12
CA THR A 322 -17.38 7.99 -6.52
C THR A 322 -16.95 6.61 -7.04
N LEU A 323 -17.56 6.17 -8.14
CA LEU A 323 -17.16 4.94 -8.84
C LEU A 323 -15.81 5.16 -9.54
N ALA A 324 -14.72 4.71 -8.91
CA ALA A 324 -13.37 4.91 -9.42
C ALA A 324 -12.40 3.81 -8.95
N GLN A 325 -11.26 3.72 -9.64
CA GLN A 325 -10.10 2.99 -9.11
C GLN A 325 -9.43 3.82 -8.00
N SER A 326 -8.35 3.29 -7.42
CA SER A 326 -7.65 3.88 -6.26
C SER A 326 -8.36 3.67 -4.92
N LEU A 327 -7.80 4.26 -3.86
CA LEU A 327 -8.26 4.22 -2.46
C LEU A 327 -7.41 5.19 -1.61
N GLY A 328 -7.84 5.42 -0.37
CA GLY A 328 -7.10 6.11 0.67
C GLY A 328 -6.99 7.63 0.51
N GLY A 329 -7.76 8.20 -0.42
CA GLY A 329 -8.05 9.63 -0.49
C GLY A 329 -9.01 10.06 0.62
N VAL A 330 -9.16 11.37 0.80
CA VAL A 330 -10.14 11.94 1.74
C VAL A 330 -11.58 11.68 1.32
N GLU A 331 -11.81 11.47 0.02
CA GLU A 331 -13.09 11.15 -0.58
C GLU A 331 -13.39 9.63 -0.57
N SER A 332 -14.66 9.31 -0.37
CA SER A 332 -15.18 7.95 -0.39
C SER A 332 -15.25 7.42 -1.83
N LEU A 333 -14.64 6.25 -2.06
CA LEU A 333 -14.60 5.59 -3.37
C LEU A 333 -15.26 4.21 -3.30
N ILE A 334 -15.91 3.83 -4.40
CA ILE A 334 -16.46 2.49 -4.61
C ILE A 334 -15.92 1.90 -5.91
N SER A 335 -15.72 0.58 -5.91
CA SER A 335 -15.14 -0.13 -7.05
C SER A 335 -15.69 -1.53 -7.15
N HIS A 336 -15.76 -2.05 -8.38
CA HIS A 336 -16.01 -3.46 -8.68
C HIS A 336 -14.67 -4.12 -9.02
N PRO A 337 -14.04 -4.86 -8.09
CA PRO A 337 -12.68 -5.35 -8.27
C PRO A 337 -12.49 -6.18 -9.55
N SER A 338 -13.45 -7.06 -9.87
CA SER A 338 -13.38 -7.98 -11.01
C SER A 338 -13.20 -7.27 -12.36
N THR A 339 -13.89 -6.14 -12.59
CA THR A 339 -13.82 -5.39 -13.86
C THR A 339 -12.94 -4.14 -13.80
N MET A 340 -12.35 -3.82 -12.64
CA MET A 340 -11.57 -2.60 -12.45
C MET A 340 -10.16 -2.91 -11.95
N THR A 341 -9.96 -3.08 -10.64
CA THR A 341 -8.62 -3.16 -10.04
C THR A 341 -7.93 -4.51 -10.26
N HIS A 342 -8.70 -5.57 -10.46
CA HIS A 342 -8.23 -6.94 -10.71
C HIS A 342 -8.54 -7.42 -12.13
N ALA A 343 -8.98 -6.55 -13.02
CA ALA A 343 -9.23 -6.88 -14.43
C ALA A 343 -7.99 -7.39 -15.19
N GLY A 344 -6.79 -7.23 -14.62
CA GLY A 344 -5.55 -7.80 -15.14
C GLY A 344 -5.30 -9.27 -14.74
N MET A 345 -6.16 -9.86 -13.91
CA MET A 345 -6.15 -11.28 -13.57
C MET A 345 -7.18 -12.00 -14.44
N GLU A 346 -6.83 -13.20 -14.91
CA GLU A 346 -7.80 -14.11 -15.55
C GLU A 346 -8.92 -14.45 -14.58
N ILE A 347 -10.11 -14.76 -15.10
CA ILE A 347 -11.30 -14.96 -14.27
C ILE A 347 -11.14 -16.14 -13.30
N GLU A 348 -10.43 -17.19 -13.72
CA GLU A 348 -10.12 -18.34 -12.87
C GLU A 348 -9.25 -17.94 -11.68
N ALA A 349 -8.24 -17.09 -11.90
CA ALA A 349 -7.37 -16.59 -10.83
C ALA A 349 -8.12 -15.62 -9.90
N GLN A 350 -9.05 -14.83 -10.43
CA GLN A 350 -9.94 -14.00 -9.61
C GLN A 350 -10.79 -14.87 -8.68
N LEU A 351 -11.43 -15.92 -9.23
CA LEU A 351 -12.27 -16.83 -8.45
C LEU A 351 -11.47 -17.63 -7.42
N GLU A 352 -10.26 -18.07 -7.77
CA GLU A 352 -9.32 -18.72 -6.83
C GLU A 352 -8.95 -17.79 -5.67
N ALA A 353 -8.71 -16.50 -5.96
CA ALA A 353 -8.50 -15.48 -4.93
C ALA A 353 -9.76 -15.14 -4.12
N GLY A 354 -10.96 -15.62 -4.53
CA GLY A 354 -12.24 -15.30 -3.89
C GLY A 354 -12.89 -14.01 -4.40
N ILE A 355 -12.41 -13.45 -5.51
CA ILE A 355 -12.94 -12.23 -6.14
C ILE A 355 -14.10 -12.63 -7.05
N THR A 356 -15.32 -12.54 -6.54
CA THR A 356 -16.54 -12.78 -7.31
C THR A 356 -16.97 -11.54 -8.11
N GLN A 357 -17.98 -11.70 -8.97
CA GLN A 357 -18.59 -10.60 -9.73
C GLN A 357 -19.68 -9.85 -8.93
N SER A 358 -20.00 -10.29 -7.72
CA SER A 358 -20.84 -9.55 -6.76
C SER A 358 -20.00 -8.79 -5.72
N LEU A 359 -18.69 -9.01 -5.70
CA LEU A 359 -17.79 -8.34 -4.76
C LEU A 359 -17.71 -6.85 -5.07
N VAL A 360 -17.96 -6.04 -4.04
CA VAL A 360 -17.81 -4.60 -4.06
C VAL A 360 -16.75 -4.22 -3.04
N ARG A 361 -15.84 -3.33 -3.40
CA ARG A 361 -14.83 -2.78 -2.49
C ARG A 361 -15.03 -1.30 -2.35
N ILE A 362 -15.02 -0.81 -1.11
CA ILE A 362 -15.06 0.62 -0.81
C ILE A 362 -13.81 1.07 -0.06
N SER A 363 -13.41 2.30 -0.35
CA SER A 363 -12.47 3.09 0.43
C SER A 363 -13.28 4.14 1.16
N VAL A 364 -13.47 3.97 2.47
CA VAL A 364 -14.28 4.90 3.26
C VAL A 364 -13.48 6.18 3.51
N GLY A 365 -14.01 7.32 3.07
CA GLY A 365 -13.40 8.64 3.21
C GLY A 365 -13.59 9.26 4.60
N ILE A 366 -13.38 10.57 4.68
CA ILE A 366 -13.50 11.37 5.91
C ILE A 366 -14.71 12.31 5.91
N GLU A 367 -15.70 12.06 5.04
CA GLU A 367 -16.98 12.76 5.05
C GLU A 367 -17.76 12.50 6.35
N ASP A 368 -18.87 13.24 6.52
CA ASP A 368 -19.79 12.97 7.61
C ASP A 368 -20.36 11.56 7.50
N ILE A 369 -20.30 10.81 8.60
CA ILE A 369 -20.67 9.40 8.60
C ILE A 369 -22.16 9.17 8.40
N ASP A 370 -23.02 10.10 8.84
CA ASP A 370 -24.46 9.94 8.67
C ASP A 370 -24.82 10.10 7.19
N ASP A 371 -24.14 10.99 6.47
CA ASP A 371 -24.26 11.15 5.03
C ASP A 371 -23.78 9.91 4.26
N ILE A 372 -22.62 9.34 4.64
CA ILE A 372 -22.08 8.09 4.07
C ILE A 372 -23.08 6.93 4.21
N ILE A 373 -23.62 6.73 5.42
CA ILE A 373 -24.57 5.65 5.69
C ILE A 373 -25.88 5.88 4.95
N ALA A 374 -26.38 7.11 4.91
CA ALA A 374 -27.60 7.44 4.18
C ALA A 374 -27.49 7.15 2.67
N ASP A 375 -26.35 7.49 2.05
CA ASP A 375 -26.09 7.22 0.64
C ASP A 375 -26.03 5.71 0.36
N LEU A 376 -25.27 4.96 1.17
CA LEU A 376 -25.20 3.50 1.06
C LEU A 376 -26.56 2.83 1.26
N ASN A 377 -27.32 3.23 2.27
CA ASN A 377 -28.64 2.68 2.55
C ASN A 377 -29.61 2.92 1.38
N HIS A 378 -29.60 4.11 0.79
CA HIS A 378 -30.39 4.40 -0.39
C HIS A 378 -30.00 3.52 -1.57
N GLY A 379 -28.71 3.48 -1.92
CA GLY A 379 -28.21 2.68 -3.04
C GLY A 379 -28.47 1.18 -2.86
N LEU A 380 -28.29 0.66 -1.65
CA LEU A 380 -28.56 -0.75 -1.34
C LEU A 380 -30.06 -1.06 -1.42
N ALA A 381 -30.94 -0.20 -0.90
CA ALA A 381 -32.39 -0.41 -1.00
C ALA A 381 -32.86 -0.45 -2.47
N VAL A 382 -32.35 0.45 -3.32
CA VAL A 382 -32.67 0.47 -4.76
C VAL A 382 -32.11 -0.75 -5.48
N SER A 383 -30.92 -1.23 -5.09
CA SER A 383 -30.30 -2.41 -5.73
C SER A 383 -31.12 -3.69 -5.62
N GLN A 384 -32.00 -3.79 -4.61
CA GLN A 384 -32.83 -4.96 -4.35
C GLN A 384 -34.25 -4.87 -4.95
N GLN A 385 -34.59 -3.74 -5.59
CA GLN A 385 -35.87 -3.62 -6.31
C GLN A 385 -35.81 -4.44 -7.60
N GLN A 386 -36.92 -5.09 -7.97
CA GLN A 386 -37.01 -5.91 -9.19
C GLN A 386 -36.82 -5.07 -10.45
#